data_AF-A0A521XNQ9-F1
#
_entry.id   AF-A0A521XNQ9-F1
#
_cell.length_a   1.000
_cell.length_b   1.000
_cell.length_c   1.000
_cell.angle_alpha   90.00
_cell.angle_beta   90.00
_cell.angle_gamma   90.00
#
_symmetry.space_group_name_H-M   'P 1'
#
loop_
_entity.id
_entity.type
_entity.pdbx_description
1 polymer ?
#
loop_
_entity_poly.entity_id
_entity_poly.type
_entity_poly.pdbx_seq_one_letter_code
_entity_poly.pdbx_strand_id
1 'polypeptide(L)'
;MTVGTVVLCPAAPGEPAVDWDDIAESLVDHGVRVVRPNVPALHDEPGGEALRTAHWVAHCAVSLSASSSAAGSGLREPLLLVTVGGAGPMLPALGFAQRAARRTVGGYVLVDAALPQHGSAPDWPDAPVTVLLTAAASDAARSAALQARLRGWDTRPTPDLATELATIALQP
;
A
#
# COMPACT_ATOMS: atom_id res chain seq x y z
N MET A 1 7.13 13.58 -7.88
CA MET A 1 6.67 14.09 -6.59
C MET A 1 7.47 13.38 -5.52
N THR A 2 8.33 14.09 -4.78
CA THR A 2 9.12 13.46 -3.74
C THR A 2 8.24 13.10 -2.54
N VAL A 3 8.18 11.82 -2.18
CA VAL A 3 7.40 11.36 -1.02
C VAL A 3 8.24 11.42 0.24
N GLY A 4 7.60 11.73 1.37
CA GLY A 4 8.28 11.83 2.67
C GLY A 4 8.39 10.48 3.37
N THR A 5 7.47 9.54 3.15
CA THR A 5 7.46 8.21 3.80
C THR A 5 6.78 7.18 2.92
N VAL A 6 7.43 6.02 2.79
CA VAL A 6 6.87 4.82 2.18
C VAL A 6 6.24 3.96 3.25
N VAL A 7 4.97 3.60 3.06
CA VAL A 7 4.21 2.73 3.95
C VAL A 7 4.09 1.36 3.30
N LEU A 8 4.77 0.35 3.82
CA LEU A 8 4.66 -1.03 3.36
C LEU A 8 3.54 -1.72 4.14
N CYS A 9 2.38 -1.87 3.52
CA CYS A 9 1.20 -2.42 4.17
C CYS A 9 1.32 -3.94 4.34
N PRO A 10 0.73 -4.51 5.42
CA PRO A 10 0.70 -5.95 5.60
C PRO A 10 -0.17 -6.64 4.54
N ALA A 11 -0.04 -7.97 4.45
CA ALA A 11 -0.87 -8.82 3.59
C ALA A 11 -2.37 -8.66 3.89
N ALA A 12 -3.21 -9.17 2.98
CA ALA A 12 -4.65 -9.22 3.24
C ALA A 12 -4.96 -10.15 4.42
N PRO A 13 -6.06 -9.91 5.16
CA PRO A 13 -6.51 -10.84 6.19
C PRO A 13 -6.68 -12.27 5.64
N GLY A 14 -6.04 -13.24 6.28
CA GLY A 14 -6.09 -14.65 5.87
C GLY A 14 -5.09 -15.04 4.77
N GLU A 15 -4.34 -14.09 4.23
CA GLU A 15 -3.18 -14.38 3.36
C GLU A 15 -1.91 -14.57 4.20
N PRO A 16 -0.90 -15.30 3.69
CA PRO A 16 0.41 -15.39 4.33
C PRO A 16 1.01 -14.00 4.57
N ALA A 17 1.66 -13.82 5.72
CA ALA A 17 2.36 -12.57 6.02
C ALA A 17 3.40 -12.27 4.94
N VAL A 18 3.49 -10.99 4.57
CA VAL A 18 4.47 -10.52 3.59
C VAL A 18 5.72 -10.13 4.35
N ASP A 19 6.84 -10.71 3.94
CA ASP A 19 8.14 -10.31 4.43
C ASP A 19 8.59 -9.03 3.73
N TRP A 20 8.69 -7.95 4.50
CA TRP A 20 9.13 -6.64 4.04
C TRP A 20 10.53 -6.29 4.55
N ASP A 21 11.22 -7.17 5.30
CA ASP A 21 12.47 -6.81 5.97
C ASP A 21 13.55 -6.39 4.96
N ASP A 22 13.85 -7.23 3.97
CA ASP A 22 14.85 -6.93 2.93
C ASP A 22 14.51 -5.68 2.11
N ILE A 23 13.22 -5.51 1.77
CA ILE A 23 12.75 -4.35 1.00
C ILE A 23 12.84 -3.07 1.83
N ALA A 24 12.51 -3.14 3.12
CA ALA A 24 12.59 -2.00 4.02
C ALA A 24 14.05 -1.58 4.26
N GLU A 25 14.96 -2.55 4.47
CA GLU A 25 16.39 -2.30 4.59
C GLU A 25 16.94 -1.62 3.34
N SER A 26 16.68 -2.21 2.16
CA SER A 26 17.10 -1.62 0.88
C SER A 26 16.53 -0.22 0.66
N LEU A 27 15.27 0.05 1.03
CA LEU A 27 14.70 1.39 0.92
C LEU A 27 15.40 2.40 1.84
N VAL A 28 15.73 1.99 3.07
CA VAL A 28 16.49 2.82 4.01
C VAL A 28 17.88 3.14 3.49
N ASP A 29 18.55 2.18 2.84
CA ASP A 29 19.85 2.38 2.17
C ASP A 29 19.77 3.40 1.04
N HIS A 30 18.62 3.49 0.36
CA HIS A 30 18.33 4.54 -0.62
C HIS A 30 17.93 5.89 0.01
N GLY A 31 18.00 6.02 1.34
CA GLY A 31 17.62 7.22 2.08
C GLY A 31 16.10 7.43 2.21
N VAL A 32 15.30 6.41 1.90
CA VAL A 32 13.84 6.47 1.97
C VAL A 32 13.36 6.09 3.38
N ARG A 33 12.49 6.91 3.95
CA ARG A 33 11.85 6.60 5.23
C ARG A 33 10.75 5.56 5.03
N VAL A 34 10.80 4.49 5.81
CA VAL A 34 9.84 3.38 5.73
C VAL A 34 9.06 3.23 7.04
N VAL A 35 7.76 2.98 6.94
CA VAL A 35 6.90 2.57 8.06
C VAL A 35 6.12 1.32 7.67
N ARG A 36 6.00 0.39 8.61
CA ARG A 36 5.28 -0.88 8.45
C ARG A 36 4.15 -0.95 9.47
N PRO A 37 2.89 -0.75 9.05
CA PRO A 37 1.77 -0.84 9.95
C PRO A 37 1.61 -2.27 10.49
N ASN A 38 1.36 -2.40 11.79
CA ASN A 38 1.04 -3.70 12.39
C ASN A 38 -0.47 -3.90 12.44
N VAL A 39 -0.94 -5.01 11.88
CA VAL A 39 -2.35 -5.45 11.96
C VAL A 39 -2.37 -6.78 12.73
N PRO A 40 -2.86 -6.79 13.98
CA PRO A 40 -3.03 -8.02 14.73
C PRO A 40 -3.91 -9.02 13.98
N ALA A 41 -3.67 -10.31 14.15
CA ALA A 41 -4.57 -11.32 13.61
C ALA A 41 -5.94 -11.18 14.29
N LEU A 42 -7.01 -11.13 13.48
CA LEU A 42 -8.34 -11.33 14.02
C LEU A 42 -8.43 -12.81 14.43
N HIS A 43 -8.72 -13.08 15.70
CA HIS A 43 -9.13 -14.43 16.12
C HIS A 43 -10.45 -14.81 15.42
N ASP A 44 -10.85 -16.09 15.46
CA ASP A 44 -12.02 -16.68 14.80
C ASP A 44 -13.37 -16.08 15.25
N GLU A 45 -13.53 -14.76 15.11
CA GLU A 45 -14.71 -13.99 15.40
C GLU A 45 -15.64 -14.04 14.16
N PRO A 46 -16.95 -14.16 14.35
CA PRO A 46 -17.92 -14.41 13.27
C PRO A 46 -18.17 -13.23 12.30
N GLY A 47 -17.21 -12.34 12.10
CA GLY A 47 -17.37 -11.06 11.42
C GLY A 47 -17.43 -11.06 9.90
N GLY A 48 -17.21 -12.20 9.24
CA GLY A 48 -17.16 -12.28 7.78
C GLY A 48 -16.10 -11.36 7.15
N GLU A 49 -16.17 -11.20 5.83
CA GLU A 49 -15.15 -10.48 5.06
C GLU A 49 -15.15 -8.96 5.32
N ALA A 50 -16.34 -8.38 5.49
CA ALA A 50 -16.49 -6.95 5.74
C ALA A 50 -15.83 -6.53 7.06
N LEU A 51 -15.97 -7.32 8.13
CA LEU A 51 -15.31 -7.01 9.41
C LEU A 51 -13.79 -7.13 9.28
N ARG A 52 -13.28 -8.16 8.60
CA ARG A 52 -11.84 -8.34 8.38
C ARG A 52 -11.22 -7.17 7.61
N THR A 53 -11.89 -6.73 6.56
CA THR A 53 -11.49 -5.54 5.78
C THR A 53 -11.49 -4.29 6.66
N ALA A 54 -12.57 -4.04 7.41
CA ALA A 54 -12.67 -2.88 8.29
C ALA A 54 -11.60 -2.89 9.39
N HIS A 55 -11.36 -4.05 10.00
CA HIS A 55 -10.32 -4.27 11.01
C HIS A 55 -8.93 -3.96 10.45
N TRP A 56 -8.60 -4.48 9.26
CA TRP A 56 -7.32 -4.24 8.61
C TRP A 56 -7.09 -2.74 8.36
N VAL A 57 -8.08 -2.04 7.77
CA VAL A 57 -7.98 -0.60 7.49
C VAL A 57 -7.83 0.20 8.78
N ALA A 58 -8.62 -0.11 9.81
CA ALA A 58 -8.58 0.58 11.09
C ALA A 58 -7.21 0.43 11.77
N HIS A 59 -6.67 -0.79 11.84
CA HIS A 59 -5.38 -1.05 12.47
C HIS A 59 -4.21 -0.42 11.70
N CYS A 60 -4.24 -0.46 10.36
CA CYS A 60 -3.27 0.29 9.56
C CYS A 60 -3.31 1.80 9.87
N ALA A 61 -4.50 2.40 9.94
CA ALA A 61 -4.65 3.83 10.23
C ALA A 61 -4.22 4.21 11.66
N VAL A 62 -4.50 3.37 12.66
CA VAL A 62 -4.06 3.55 14.04
C VAL A 62 -2.53 3.42 14.14
N SER A 63 -1.94 2.40 13.53
CA SER A 63 -0.48 2.19 13.53
C SER A 63 0.27 3.36 12.89
N LEU A 64 -0.26 3.92 11.79
CA LEU A 64 0.29 5.12 11.17
C LEU A 64 0.17 6.35 12.07
N SER A 65 -0.95 6.49 12.78
CA SER A 65 -1.14 7.60 13.72
C SER A 65 -0.21 7.53 14.91
N ALA A 66 0.04 6.33 15.45
CA ALA A 66 1.04 6.10 16.49
C ALA A 66 2.47 6.40 16.00
N SER A 67 2.78 6.09 14.75
CA SER A 67 4.09 6.37 14.15
C SER A 67 4.35 7.87 13.95
N SER A 68 3.29 8.68 13.85
CA SER A 68 3.39 10.13 13.67
C SER A 68 3.88 10.88 14.90
N SER A 69 3.66 10.36 16.12
CA SER A 69 3.99 11.04 17.38
C SER A 69 5.35 10.65 17.96
N ALA A 70 6.06 9.69 17.34
CA ALA A 70 7.38 9.26 17.79
C ALA A 70 8.43 10.36 17.57
N ALA A 71 9.03 10.86 18.65
CA ALA A 71 10.04 11.92 18.61
C ALA A 71 11.22 11.54 17.69
N GLY A 72 11.54 12.39 16.71
CA GLY A 72 12.66 12.21 15.78
C GLY A 72 12.42 11.21 14.62
N SER A 73 11.33 10.42 14.67
CA SER A 73 10.99 9.43 13.63
C SER A 73 9.52 9.49 13.17
N GLY A 74 8.89 10.65 13.27
CA GLY A 74 7.53 10.87 12.79
C GLY A 74 7.37 10.59 11.28
N LEU A 75 6.13 10.30 10.87
CA LEU A 75 5.75 10.25 9.46
C LEU A 75 6.07 11.58 8.77
N ARG A 76 6.65 11.50 7.57
CA ARG A 76 6.84 12.66 6.70
C ARG A 76 5.91 12.55 5.51
N GLU A 77 5.18 13.61 5.26
CA GLU A 77 4.29 13.70 4.11
C GLU A 77 5.05 14.20 2.87
N PRO A 78 4.58 13.87 1.65
CA PRO A 78 3.46 12.99 1.32
C PRO A 78 3.73 11.50 1.61
N LEU A 79 2.68 10.72 1.90
CA LEU A 79 2.77 9.27 2.09
C LEU A 79 2.66 8.52 0.75
N LEU A 80 3.52 7.52 0.53
CA LEU A 80 3.36 6.52 -0.54
C LEU A 80 2.82 5.23 0.09
N LEU A 81 1.58 4.85 -0.23
CA LEU A 81 0.98 3.63 0.33
C LEU A 81 1.23 2.46 -0.62
N VAL A 82 1.97 1.46 -0.14
CA VAL A 82 2.37 0.28 -0.89
C VAL A 82 1.65 -0.93 -0.33
N THR A 83 1.07 -1.75 -1.19
CA THR A 83 0.41 -3.00 -0.80
C THR A 83 0.71 -4.09 -1.80
N VAL A 84 0.47 -5.33 -1.39
CA VAL A 84 0.65 -6.52 -2.22
C VAL A 84 -0.60 -7.39 -2.23
N GLY A 85 -0.79 -8.16 -3.31
CA GLY A 85 -1.76 -9.26 -3.36
C GLY A 85 -3.20 -8.83 -3.07
N GLY A 86 -3.89 -9.57 -2.19
CA GLY A 86 -5.30 -9.36 -1.87
C GLY A 86 -5.59 -8.08 -1.10
N ALA A 87 -4.58 -7.35 -0.63
CA ALA A 87 -4.78 -6.12 0.12
C ALA A 87 -5.02 -4.88 -0.77
N GLY A 88 -4.76 -4.99 -2.08
CA GLY A 88 -5.01 -3.93 -3.06
C GLY A 88 -6.39 -3.26 -2.98
N PRO A 89 -7.51 -4.01 -2.89
CA PRO A 89 -8.85 -3.44 -2.77
C PRO A 89 -9.10 -2.60 -1.50
N MET A 90 -8.29 -2.75 -0.46
CA MET A 90 -8.43 -2.00 0.80
C MET A 90 -7.68 -0.66 0.80
N LEU A 91 -6.75 -0.48 -0.14
CA LEU A 91 -5.92 0.71 -0.23
C LEU A 91 -6.73 2.02 -0.38
N PRO A 92 -7.87 2.05 -1.11
CA PRO A 92 -8.74 3.23 -1.15
C PRO A 92 -9.24 3.70 0.21
N ALA A 93 -9.73 2.77 1.03
CA ALA A 93 -10.22 3.08 2.36
C ALA A 93 -9.09 3.57 3.28
N LEU A 94 -7.89 2.99 3.17
CA LEU A 94 -6.72 3.45 3.93
C LEU A 94 -6.28 4.85 3.51
N GLY A 95 -6.24 5.15 2.20
CA GLY A 95 -5.94 6.48 1.67
C GLY A 95 -6.94 7.54 2.16
N PHE A 96 -8.23 7.22 2.13
CA PHE A 96 -9.28 8.08 2.70
C PHE A 96 -9.08 8.31 4.21
N ALA A 97 -8.76 7.27 4.98
CA ALA A 97 -8.49 7.38 6.40
C ALA A 97 -7.29 8.30 6.71
N GLN A 98 -6.22 8.26 5.89
CA GLN A 98 -5.08 9.16 6.05
C GLN A 98 -5.45 10.62 5.78
N ARG A 99 -6.28 10.88 4.76
CA ARG A 99 -6.79 12.23 4.50
C ARG A 99 -7.72 12.75 5.57
N ALA A 100 -8.60 11.89 6.10
CA ALA A 100 -9.43 12.22 7.25
C ALA A 100 -8.56 12.61 8.47
N ALA A 101 -7.39 11.96 8.62
CA ALA A 101 -6.35 12.31 9.59
C ALA A 101 -5.47 13.51 9.17
N ARG A 102 -5.86 14.26 8.13
CA ARG A 102 -5.19 15.46 7.60
C ARG A 102 -3.79 15.22 7.02
N ARG A 103 -3.50 13.98 6.60
CA ARG A 103 -2.24 13.62 5.93
C ARG A 103 -2.39 13.62 4.41
N THR A 104 -1.35 14.08 3.73
CA THR A 104 -1.23 14.04 2.28
C THR A 104 -0.82 12.64 1.84
N VAL A 105 -1.64 11.98 1.01
CA VAL A 105 -1.24 10.78 0.29
C VAL A 105 -0.75 11.20 -1.09
N GLY A 106 0.53 10.97 -1.35
CA GLY A 106 1.17 11.36 -2.60
C GLY A 106 0.97 10.34 -3.72
N GLY A 107 0.71 9.07 -3.38
CA GLY A 107 0.45 8.04 -4.37
C GLY A 107 0.26 6.65 -3.77
N TYR A 108 -0.04 5.73 -4.66
CA TYR A 108 -0.35 4.34 -4.35
C TYR A 108 0.50 3.42 -5.21
N VAL A 109 1.06 2.38 -4.59
CA VAL A 109 1.74 1.30 -5.31
C VAL A 109 1.05 -0.02 -5.02
N LEU A 110 0.62 -0.68 -6.09
CA LEU A 110 -0.03 -1.99 -6.09
C LEU A 110 0.97 -3.01 -6.63
N VAL A 111 1.52 -3.85 -5.77
CA VAL A 111 2.51 -4.90 -6.12
C VAL A 111 1.77 -6.22 -6.31
N ASP A 112 1.73 -6.77 -7.51
CA ASP A 112 1.03 -8.04 -7.81
C ASP A 112 -0.41 -8.10 -7.24
N ALA A 113 -1.06 -6.94 -7.12
CA ALA A 113 -2.25 -6.80 -6.30
C ALA A 113 -3.54 -6.90 -7.12
N ALA A 114 -4.60 -7.38 -6.47
CA ALA A 114 -5.94 -7.26 -7.01
C ALA A 114 -6.36 -5.79 -7.07
N LEU A 115 -7.11 -5.41 -8.10
CA LEU A 115 -7.68 -4.07 -8.17
C LEU A 115 -9.03 -3.99 -7.44
N PRO A 116 -9.38 -2.82 -6.87
CA PRO A 116 -10.75 -2.55 -6.45
C PRO A 116 -11.72 -2.78 -7.62
N GLN A 117 -12.84 -3.45 -7.33
CA GLN A 117 -13.89 -3.70 -8.34
C GLN A 117 -14.52 -2.38 -8.77
N HIS A 118 -14.92 -2.29 -10.05
CA HIS A 118 -15.63 -1.12 -10.56
C HIS A 118 -16.92 -0.87 -9.77
N GLY A 119 -17.13 0.37 -9.30
CA GLY A 119 -18.32 0.75 -8.51
C GLY A 119 -18.24 0.47 -7.01
N SER A 120 -17.20 -0.22 -6.52
CA SER A 120 -17.01 -0.47 -5.07
C SER A 120 -16.48 0.75 -4.31
N ALA A 121 -15.81 1.67 -5.01
CA ALA A 121 -15.39 2.97 -4.50
C ALA A 121 -15.80 4.03 -5.52
N PRO A 122 -16.76 4.91 -5.20
CA PRO A 122 -17.05 6.06 -6.04
C PRO A 122 -15.84 7.01 -5.95
N ASP A 123 -15.21 7.29 -7.09
CA ASP A 123 -14.19 8.35 -7.25
C ASP A 123 -12.75 8.09 -6.77
N TRP A 124 -12.31 6.83 -6.72
CA TRP A 124 -10.88 6.50 -6.68
C TRP A 124 -10.27 6.48 -8.09
N PRO A 125 -9.07 7.06 -8.36
CA PRO A 125 -8.05 7.47 -7.38
C PRO A 125 -7.94 8.98 -7.13
N ASP A 126 -7.50 9.31 -5.93
CA ASP A 126 -7.30 10.68 -5.42
C ASP A 126 -5.81 11.10 -5.35
N ALA A 127 -4.91 10.22 -5.81
CA ALA A 127 -3.49 10.43 -6.04
C ALA A 127 -3.01 9.42 -7.11
N PRO A 128 -1.84 9.62 -7.75
CA PRO A 128 -1.31 8.69 -8.74
C PRO A 128 -1.26 7.23 -8.24
N VAL A 129 -1.62 6.29 -9.12
CA VAL A 129 -1.54 4.84 -8.86
C VAL A 129 -0.52 4.22 -9.82
N THR A 130 0.44 3.50 -9.26
CA THR A 130 1.40 2.68 -9.99
C THR A 130 1.19 1.21 -9.66
N VAL A 131 1.14 0.37 -10.69
CA VAL A 131 1.06 -1.09 -10.58
C VAL A 131 2.41 -1.68 -10.95
N LEU A 132 3.01 -2.40 -10.01
CA LEU A 132 4.26 -3.12 -10.21
C LEU A 132 3.97 -4.61 -10.33
N LEU A 133 4.49 -5.23 -11.39
CA LEU A 133 4.40 -6.67 -11.60
C LEU A 133 5.76 -7.32 -11.38
N THR A 134 5.88 -8.18 -10.39
CA THR A 134 7.10 -8.98 -10.19
C THR A 134 7.15 -10.14 -11.18
N ALA A 135 8.32 -10.79 -11.31
CA ALA A 135 8.44 -12.01 -12.09
C ALA A 135 7.51 -13.14 -11.58
N ALA A 136 7.20 -13.13 -10.27
CA ALA A 136 6.34 -14.10 -9.61
C ALA A 136 4.83 -13.76 -9.69
N ALA A 137 4.46 -12.68 -10.37
CA ALA A 137 3.06 -12.25 -10.50
C ALA A 137 2.15 -13.38 -11.01
N SER A 138 1.01 -13.59 -10.35
CA SER A 138 0.01 -14.55 -10.80
C SER A 138 -0.71 -14.08 -12.07
N ASP A 139 -1.37 -14.99 -12.79
CA ASP A 139 -2.18 -14.62 -13.95
C ASP A 139 -3.35 -13.69 -13.59
N ALA A 140 -3.87 -13.82 -12.37
CA ALA A 140 -4.87 -12.91 -11.84
C ALA A 140 -4.28 -11.48 -11.66
N ALA A 141 -3.09 -11.35 -11.09
CA ALA A 141 -2.40 -10.08 -10.95
C ALA A 141 -2.05 -9.45 -12.30
N ARG A 142 -1.57 -10.24 -13.27
CA ARG A 142 -1.34 -9.79 -14.65
C ARG A 142 -2.63 -9.31 -15.32
N SER A 143 -3.73 -10.05 -15.15
CA SER A 143 -5.05 -9.65 -15.66
C SER A 143 -5.54 -8.35 -15.01
N ALA A 144 -5.34 -8.20 -13.69
CA ALA A 144 -5.65 -7.00 -12.94
C ALA A 144 -4.83 -5.79 -13.45
N ALA A 145 -3.55 -5.98 -13.76
CA ALA A 145 -2.70 -4.95 -14.36
C ALA A 145 -3.18 -4.51 -15.76
N LEU A 146 -3.74 -5.41 -16.57
CA LEU A 146 -4.40 -5.02 -17.82
C LEU A 146 -5.60 -4.09 -17.57
N GLN A 147 -6.40 -4.38 -16.54
CA GLN A 147 -7.49 -3.49 -16.11
C GLN A 147 -6.97 -2.14 -15.60
N ALA A 148 -5.83 -2.11 -14.90
CA ALA A 148 -5.20 -0.87 -14.46
C ALA A 148 -4.82 0.04 -15.64
N ARG A 149 -4.28 -0.55 -16.70
CA ARG A 149 -3.95 0.18 -17.94
C ARG A 149 -5.17 0.80 -18.61
N LEU A 150 -6.32 0.11 -18.58
CA LEU A 150 -7.59 0.66 -19.08
C LEU A 150 -8.09 1.85 -18.24
N ARG A 151 -7.69 1.93 -16.96
CA ARG A 151 -7.93 3.08 -16.07
C ARG A 151 -6.90 4.19 -16.24
N GLY A 152 -5.92 4.03 -17.13
CA GLY A 152 -4.83 4.99 -17.34
C GLY A 152 -3.77 5.00 -16.23
N TRP A 153 -3.71 3.97 -15.38
CA TRP A 153 -2.72 3.88 -14.31
C TRP A 153 -1.37 3.42 -14.85
N ASP A 154 -0.29 3.92 -14.25
CA ASP A 154 1.06 3.49 -14.60
C ASP A 154 1.22 2.01 -14.24
N THR A 155 1.71 1.21 -15.18
CA THR A 155 1.82 -0.24 -15.02
C THR A 155 3.12 -0.69 -15.63
N ARG A 156 4.00 -1.30 -14.83
CA ARG A 156 5.32 -1.73 -15.29
C ARG A 156 5.80 -3.00 -14.60
N PRO A 157 6.51 -3.90 -15.31
CA PRO A 157 7.21 -4.99 -14.68
C PRO A 157 8.34 -4.44 -13.80
N THR A 158 8.65 -5.12 -12.71
CA THR A 158 9.81 -4.83 -11.87
C THR A 158 10.65 -6.08 -11.65
N PRO A 159 11.94 -6.06 -12.02
CA PRO A 159 12.89 -7.10 -11.64
C PRO A 159 13.39 -6.92 -10.20
N ASP A 160 13.31 -5.70 -9.66
CA ASP A 160 13.75 -5.33 -8.32
C ASP A 160 12.76 -4.34 -7.70
N LEU A 161 11.95 -4.85 -6.79
CA LEU A 161 10.90 -4.08 -6.14
C LEU A 161 11.43 -2.93 -5.30
N ALA A 162 12.55 -3.12 -4.59
CA ALA A 162 13.08 -2.09 -3.69
C ALA A 162 13.62 -0.90 -4.48
N THR A 163 14.41 -1.17 -5.53
CA THR A 163 14.92 -0.13 -6.44
C THR A 163 13.78 0.65 -7.11
N GLU A 164 12.71 -0.04 -7.52
CA GLU A 164 11.59 0.63 -8.17
C GLU A 164 10.72 1.45 -7.21
N LEU A 165 10.52 0.97 -5.99
CA LEU A 165 9.85 1.76 -4.94
C LEU A 165 10.67 2.99 -4.55
N ALA A 166 12.01 2.85 -4.43
CA ALA A 166 12.90 3.98 -4.17
C ALA A 166 12.81 5.01 -5.31
N THR A 167 12.82 4.54 -6.56
CA THR A 167 12.68 5.40 -7.74
C THR A 167 11.37 6.19 -7.70
N ILE A 168 10.24 5.53 -7.47
CA ILE A 168 8.92 6.19 -7.35
C ILE A 168 8.93 7.20 -6.19
N ALA A 169 9.50 6.83 -5.05
CA ALA A 169 9.55 7.68 -3.87
C ALA A 169 10.39 8.96 -4.07
N LEU A 170 11.48 8.86 -4.83
CA LEU A 170 12.45 9.94 -5.01
C LEU A 170 12.21 10.80 -6.26
N GLN A 171 11.27 10.43 -7.13
CA GLN A 171 10.92 11.25 -8.30
C GLN A 171 10.54 12.68 -7.87
N PRO A 172 11.10 13.75 -8.45
CA PRO A 172 10.80 15.14 -8.07
C PRO A 172 9.34 15.51 -8.29
#